data_AF-A0A2D8K1H9-F1
#
_entry.id   AF-A0A2D8K1H9-F1
#
_cell.length_a   1.000
_cell.length_b   1.000
_cell.length_c   1.000
_cell.angle_alpha   90.00
_cell.angle_beta   90.00
_cell.angle_gamma   90.00
#
_symmetry.space_group_name_H-M   'P 1'
#
loop_
_entity.id
_entity.type
_entity.pdbx_description
1 polymer ?
#
loop_
_entity_poly.entity_id
_entity_poly.type
_entity_poly.pdbx_seq_one_letter_code
_entity_poly.pdbx_strand_id
1 'polypeptide(L)' 'MDSEISADRLGFLLTDVARLFRAAFERRIGAAGLGVTPGEARALSRIAARKGARQSEIAEELGIEPMTLSRYLDRLE' A
#
# COMPACT_ATOMS: atom_id res chain seq x y z
N MET A 1 -34.18 8.93 -14.51
CA MET A 1 -34.04 7.69 -13.71
C MET A 1 -32.75 7.86 -12.94
N ASP A 2 -32.85 8.58 -11.83
CA ASP A 2 -31.72 8.91 -10.99
C ASP A 2 -31.20 7.61 -10.39
N SER A 3 -30.07 7.15 -10.92
CA SER A 3 -29.44 5.93 -10.43
C SER A 3 -28.83 6.28 -9.09
N GLU A 4 -29.62 6.10 -8.03
CA GLU A 4 -29.17 6.09 -6.65
C GLU A 4 -27.94 5.17 -6.59
N ILE A 5 -26.76 5.77 -6.43
CA ILE A 5 -25.55 5.00 -6.15
C ILE A 5 -25.76 4.49 -4.73
N SER A 6 -26.41 3.33 -4.61
CA SER A 6 -26.51 2.63 -3.34
C SER A 6 -25.10 2.51 -2.77
N ALA A 7 -24.91 2.91 -1.52
CA ALA A 7 -23.61 2.94 -0.85
C ALA A 7 -22.84 1.62 -1.00
N ASP A 8 -23.56 0.51 -1.14
CA ASP A 8 -23.02 -0.81 -1.44
C ASP A 8 -22.24 -0.84 -2.75
N ARG A 9 -22.80 -0.28 -3.85
CA ARG A 9 -22.13 -0.25 -5.17
C ARG A 9 -20.85 0.57 -5.13
N LEU A 10 -20.85 1.71 -4.42
CA LEU A 10 -19.64 2.52 -4.27
C LEU A 10 -18.56 1.77 -3.49
N GLY A 11 -18.94 1.12 -2.38
CA GLY A 11 -18.01 0.31 -1.58
C GLY A 11 -17.39 -0.85 -2.38
N PHE A 12 -18.19 -1.54 -3.20
CA PHE A 12 -17.70 -2.58 -4.10
C PHE A 12 -16.72 -2.03 -5.14
N LEU A 13 -17.08 -0.94 -5.83
CA LEU A 13 -16.21 -0.33 -6.84
C LEU A 13 -14.90 0.18 -6.22
N LEU A 14 -14.94 0.82 -5.06
CA LEU A 14 -13.74 1.27 -4.35
C LEU A 14 -12.82 0.09 -4.00
N THR A 15 -13.39 -1.00 -3.49
CA THR A 15 -12.66 -2.21 -3.14
C THR A 15 -12.01 -2.84 -4.39
N ASP A 16 -12.75 -2.93 -5.49
CA ASP A 16 -12.22 -3.48 -6.73
C ASP A 16 -11.12 -2.60 -7.34
N VAL A 17 -11.32 -1.28 -7.37
CA VAL A 17 -10.30 -0.33 -7.85
C VAL A 17 -9.06 -0.41 -6.97
N ALA A 18 -9.20 -0.48 -5.65
CA ALA A 18 -8.06 -0.62 -4.73
C ALA A 18 -7.30 -1.93 -4.97
N ARG A 19 -8.00 -3.04 -5.17
CA ARG A 19 -7.41 -4.35 -5.49
C ARG A 19 -6.66 -4.32 -6.82
N LEU A 20 -7.28 -3.75 -7.87
CA LEU A 20 -6.66 -3.62 -9.20
C LEU A 20 -5.44 -2.71 -9.16
N PHE A 21 -5.53 -1.58 -8.46
CA PHE A 21 -4.43 -0.65 -8.25
C PHE A 21 -3.25 -1.34 -7.56
N ARG A 22 -3.51 -2.09 -6.49
CA ARG A 22 -2.47 -2.84 -5.78
C ARG A 22 -1.78 -3.86 -6.68
N ALA A 23 -2.54 -4.65 -7.43
CA ALA A 23 -1.97 -5.63 -8.35
C ALA A 23 -1.12 -4.96 -9.45
N ALA A 24 -1.57 -3.82 -9.98
CA ALA A 24 -0.82 -3.06 -10.98
C ALA A 24 0.47 -2.45 -10.40
N PHE A 25 0.40 -1.93 -9.18
CA PHE A 25 1.56 -1.43 -8.46
C PHE A 25 2.61 -2.53 -8.24
N GLU A 26 2.19 -3.69 -7.71
CA GLU A 26 3.10 -4.81 -7.43
C GLU A 26 3.79 -5.32 -8.71
N ARG A 27 3.04 -5.49 -9.80
CA ARG A 27 3.61 -5.87 -11.10
C ARG A 27 4.64 -4.84 -11.60
N ARG A 28 4.34 -3.55 -11.48
CA ARG A 28 5.22 -2.49 -11.98
C ARG A 28 6.50 -2.38 -11.15
N ILE A 29 6.42 -2.54 -9.83
CA ILE A 29 7.61 -2.61 -8.98
C ILE A 29 8.46 -3.83 -9.33
N GLY A 30 7.84 -5.01 -9.47
CA GLY A 30 8.57 -6.23 -9.84
C GLY A 30 9.27 -6.13 -11.20
N ALA A 31 8.68 -5.41 -12.16
CA ALA A 31 9.26 -5.21 -13.49
C ALA A 31 10.30 -4.07 -13.57
N ALA A 32 10.34 -3.16 -12.58
CA ALA A 32 11.15 -1.95 -12.68
C ALA A 32 12.65 -2.18 -12.38
N GLY A 33 13.04 -3.36 -11.87
CA GLY A 33 14.45 -3.68 -11.61
C GLY A 33 15.09 -2.83 -10.51
N LEU A 34 14.30 -2.23 -9.62
CA LEU A 34 14.75 -1.27 -8.61
C LEU A 34 15.44 -1.92 -7.38
N GLY A 35 15.58 -3.25 -7.37
CA GLY A 35 16.16 -3.97 -6.22
C GLY A 35 15.28 -3.99 -4.96
N VAL A 36 14.04 -3.50 -5.04
CA VAL A 36 13.08 -3.48 -3.93
C VAL A 36 11.91 -4.43 -4.19
N THR A 37 11.42 -5.04 -3.13
CA THR A 37 10.18 -5.82 -3.15
C THR A 37 8.96 -4.89 -3.16
N PRO A 38 7.78 -5.37 -3.61
CA PRO A 38 6.57 -4.56 -3.53
C PRO A 38 6.15 -4.17 -2.11
N GLY A 39 6.53 -4.96 -1.09
CA GLY A 39 6.31 -4.63 0.32
C GLY A 39 7.13 -3.43 0.76
N GLU A 40 8.44 -3.46 0.50
CA GLU A 40 9.38 -2.37 0.75
C GLU A 40 8.95 -1.09 -0.01
N ALA A 41 8.55 -1.20 -1.28
CA ALA A 41 8.09 -0.07 -2.07
C ALA A 41 6.83 0.61 -1.49
N ARG A 42 5.90 -0.18 -0.92
CA ARG A 42 4.74 0.38 -0.20
C ARG A 42 5.15 1.07 1.09
N ALA A 43 6.10 0.51 1.84
CA ALA A 43 6.64 1.14 3.04
C ALA A 43 7.26 2.50 2.71
N LEU A 44 8.13 2.57 1.69
CA LEU A 44 8.71 3.81 1.19
C LEU A 44 7.64 4.83 0.78
N SER A 45 6.63 4.39 0.02
CA SER A 45 5.53 5.26 -0.42
C SER A 45 4.77 5.86 0.77
N ARG A 46 4.55 5.05 1.81
CA ARG A 46 3.84 5.52 3.01
C ARG A 46 4.70 6.49 3.84
N ILE A 47 5.98 6.19 4.02
CA ILE A 47 6.92 7.06 4.75
C ILE A 47 7.07 8.41 4.05
N ALA A 48 7.14 8.40 2.71
CA ALA A 48 7.17 9.63 1.91
C ALA A 48 5.91 10.49 2.12
N ALA A 49 4.73 9.87 2.21
CA ALA A 49 3.46 10.54 2.46
C ALA A 49 3.30 11.03 3.91
N ARG A 50 3.96 10.36 4.87
CA ARG A 50 3.83 10.62 6.32
C ARG A 50 5.18 10.84 6.98
N LYS A 51 5.85 11.93 6.61
CA LYS A 51 7.13 12.31 7.24
C LYS A 51 6.99 12.44 8.75
N GLY A 52 7.87 11.77 9.49
CA GLY A 52 7.92 11.81 10.95
C GLY A 52 6.96 10.85 11.68
N ALA A 53 6.19 10.02 10.96
CA ALA A 53 5.42 8.96 11.59
C ALA A 53 6.33 7.87 12.18
N ARG A 54 5.90 7.28 13.29
CA ARG A 54 6.59 6.14 13.92
C ARG A 54 6.42 4.89 13.07
N GLN A 55 7.40 3.98 13.13
CA GLN A 55 7.33 2.70 12.43
C GLN A 55 6.04 1.92 12.79
N SER A 56 5.61 1.94 14.06
CA SER A 56 4.38 1.28 14.49
C SER A 56 3.12 1.81 13.77
N GLU A 57 3.02 3.12 13.55
CA GLU A 57 1.89 3.74 12.84
C GLU A 57 1.89 3.34 11.37
N ILE A 58 3.08 3.31 10.75
CA ILE A 58 3.24 2.89 9.35
C ILE A 58 2.87 1.41 9.19
N ALA A 59 3.25 0.55 10.15
CA ALA A 59 2.94 -0.87 10.12
C ALA A 59 1.43 -1.13 10.23
N GLU A 60 0.76 -0.43 11.14
CA GLU A 60 -0.70 -0.45 11.31
C GLU A 60 -1.41 -0.02 10.01
N GLU A 61 -1.00 1.10 9.42
CA GLU A 61 -1.59 1.62 8.17
C GLU A 61 -1.36 0.69 6.96
N LEU A 62 -0.29 -0.12 6.99
CA LEU A 62 0.01 -1.12 5.97
C LEU A 62 -0.66 -2.47 6.24
N GLY A 63 -1.24 -2.66 7.43
CA GLY A 63 -1.82 -3.93 7.88
C GLY A 63 -0.78 -5.05 7.99
N ILE A 64 0.43 -4.73 8.46
CA ILE A 64 1.53 -5.68 8.65
C ILE A 64 2.05 -5.63 10.09
N GLU A 65 2.72 -6.69 10.51
CA GLU A 65 3.40 -6.73 11.80
C GLU A 65 4.51 -5.66 11.86
N PRO A 66 4.68 -4.95 13.00
CA PRO A 66 5.77 -3.97 13.17
C PRO A 66 7.15 -4.55 12.84
N MET A 67 7.40 -5.79 13.21
CA MET A 67 8.65 -6.51 12.91
C MET A 67 8.88 -6.67 11.40
N THR A 68 7.82 -6.87 10.61
CA THR A 68 7.91 -6.94 9.15
C THR A 68 8.31 -5.60 8.57
N LEU A 69 7.76 -4.50 9.09
CA LEU A 69 8.17 -3.17 8.67
C LEU A 69 9.63 -2.90 9.02
N SER A 70 10.07 -3.20 10.25
CA SER A 70 11.47 -3.00 10.63
C SER A 70 12.42 -3.74 9.69
N ARG A 71 12.11 -5.00 9.33
CA ARG A 71 12.90 -5.75 8.33
C ARG A 71 12.92 -5.12 6.94
N TYR A 72 11.84 -4.46 6.52
CA TYR A 72 11.85 -3.70 5.27
C TYR A 72 12.80 -2.51 5.36
N LEU A 73 12.80 -1.78 6.47
CA LEU A 73 13.66 -0.61 6.67
C LEU A 73 15.13 -1.01 6.77
N ASP A 74 15.44 -2.06 7.53
CA ASP A 74 16.81 -2.58 7.66
C ASP A 74 17.42 -3.01 6.31
N ARG A 75 16.59 -3.37 5.32
CA ARG A 75 17.04 -3.72 3.97
C ARG A 75 17.16 -2.53 3.02
N LEU A 76 16.52 -1.42 3.35
CA LEU A 76 16.46 -0.20 2.54
C LEU A 76 17.49 0.85 2.96
N GLU A 77 18.05 0.73 4.17
CA GLU A 77 19.25 1.45 4.64
C GLU A 77 20.54 0.89 4.02
#